data_AF-A0A936I1R8-F1
#
_entry.id   AF-A0A936I1R8-F1
#
_cell.length_a   1.000
_cell.length_b   1.000
_cell.length_c   1.000
_cell.angle_alpha   90.00
_cell.angle_beta   90.00
_cell.angle_gamma   90.00
#
_symmetry.space_group_name_H-M   'P 1'
#
loop_
_entity.id
_entity.type
_entity.pdbx_description
1 polymer ?
#
loop_
_entity_poly.entity_id
_entity_poly.type
_entity_poly.pdbx_seq_one_letter_code
_entity_poly.pdbx_strand_id
1 'polypeptide(L)'
;MVAPIRTAPGPPYINSPVLATHDLDQDGAEELILFNGDSIAFMHAGNGTLPLIQAMPCPAVAHTLGDMNGDSYPDLVALLQNGDLAAWLNLGDGNMAGMLTPCVGRATYRPDYV
;
A
#
# COMPACT_ATOMS: atom_id res chain seq x y z
N MET A 1 -3.39 -14.07 -30.46
CA MET A 1 -3.24 -12.60 -30.63
C MET A 1 -2.77 -12.06 -29.29
N VAL A 2 -1.61 -11.42 -29.22
CA VAL A 2 -1.05 -10.90 -27.95
C VAL A 2 -1.52 -9.45 -27.81
N ALA A 3 -2.15 -9.09 -26.70
CA ALA A 3 -2.56 -7.71 -26.46
C ALA A 3 -1.32 -6.80 -26.36
N PRO A 4 -1.36 -5.57 -26.89
CA PRO A 4 -0.23 -4.65 -26.79
C PRO A 4 0.03 -4.26 -25.34
N ILE A 5 1.29 -4.28 -24.92
CA ILE A 5 1.69 -3.73 -23.63
C ILE A 5 1.42 -2.21 -23.66
N ARG A 6 0.59 -1.73 -22.75
CA ARG A 6 0.31 -0.29 -22.60
C ARG A 6 1.10 0.21 -21.40
N THR A 7 2.16 0.96 -21.65
CA THR A 7 2.92 1.62 -20.59
C THR A 7 2.21 2.92 -20.22
N ALA A 8 1.75 3.04 -18.97
CA ALA A 8 1.39 4.33 -18.41
C ALA A 8 2.67 5.07 -17.98
N PRO A 9 2.76 6.40 -18.13
CA PRO A 9 3.85 7.17 -17.53
C PRO A 9 3.81 6.97 -16.01
N GLY A 10 4.85 6.37 -15.44
CA GLY A 10 5.02 6.34 -13.98
C GLY A 10 5.26 7.76 -13.45
N PRO A 11 4.88 8.06 -12.19
CA PRO A 11 5.20 9.34 -11.57
C PRO A 11 6.74 9.57 -11.58
N PRO A 12 7.21 10.83 -11.73
CA PRO A 12 8.60 11.17 -12.05
C PRO A 12 9.67 10.89 -10.97
N TYR A 13 9.35 10.12 -9.93
CA TYR A 13 10.23 9.84 -8.81
C TYR A 13 10.16 8.34 -8.45
N ILE A 14 11.09 7.53 -8.96
CA ILE A 14 11.19 6.10 -8.61
C ILE A 14 12.62 5.71 -8.19
N ASN A 15 13.01 6.17 -7.01
CA ASN A 15 14.04 5.55 -6.20
C ASN A 15 13.56 4.14 -5.80
N SER A 16 13.88 3.14 -6.64
CA SER A 16 13.66 1.70 -6.45
C SER A 16 12.30 1.32 -5.81
N PRO A 17 11.19 1.37 -6.56
CA PRO A 17 9.91 1.06 -5.99
C PRO A 17 9.89 -0.43 -5.62
N VAL A 18 9.59 -0.75 -4.36
CA VAL A 18 9.15 -2.12 -4.07
C VAL A 18 7.77 -2.24 -4.68
N LEU A 19 7.60 -3.23 -5.55
CA LEU A 19 6.37 -3.57 -6.24
C LEU A 19 5.80 -4.83 -5.59
N ALA A 20 4.55 -4.76 -5.16
CA ALA A 20 3.76 -5.92 -4.79
C ALA A 20 2.51 -5.96 -5.67
N THR A 21 2.01 -7.16 -5.92
CA THR A 21 0.69 -7.38 -6.51
C THR A 21 -0.15 -8.21 -5.57
N HIS A 22 -1.43 -7.86 -5.45
CA HIS A 22 -2.40 -8.64 -4.69
C HIS A 22 -3.81 -8.30 -5.14
N ASP A 23 -4.70 -9.29 -5.17
CA ASP A 23 -6.16 -9.07 -5.31
C ASP A 23 -6.73 -8.56 -3.98
N LEU A 24 -6.80 -7.24 -3.84
CA LEU A 24 -7.18 -6.52 -2.63
C LEU A 24 -8.69 -6.44 -2.47
N ASP A 25 -9.48 -6.48 -3.54
CA ASP A 25 -10.94 -6.43 -3.48
C ASP A 25 -11.63 -7.77 -3.81
N GLN A 26 -10.84 -8.81 -4.07
CA GLN A 26 -11.30 -10.17 -4.39
C GLN A 26 -12.14 -10.25 -5.66
N ASP A 27 -11.95 -9.35 -6.61
CA ASP A 27 -12.65 -9.35 -7.88
C ASP A 27 -12.01 -10.27 -8.94
N GLY A 28 -10.83 -10.83 -8.63
CA GLY A 28 -10.04 -11.70 -9.49
C GLY A 28 -9.04 -10.97 -10.39
N ALA A 29 -8.96 -9.64 -10.30
CA ALA A 29 -7.86 -8.84 -10.82
C ALA A 29 -6.83 -8.56 -9.72
N GLU A 30 -5.57 -8.39 -10.12
CA GLU A 30 -4.49 -8.08 -9.17
C GLU A 30 -4.27 -6.57 -9.11
N GLU A 31 -4.30 -5.96 -7.93
CA GLU A 31 -3.90 -4.58 -7.73
C GLU A 31 -2.37 -4.44 -7.76
N LEU A 32 -1.90 -3.29 -8.21
CA LEU A 32 -0.50 -2.88 -8.08
C LEU A 32 -0.35 -2.01 -6.83
N ILE A 33 0.59 -2.39 -5.96
CA ILE A 33 1.01 -1.58 -4.84
C ILE A 33 2.43 -1.05 -5.10
N LEU A 34 2.57 0.27 -5.04
CA LEU A 34 3.82 1.00 -5.27
C LEU A 34 4.32 1.63 -3.97
N PHE A 35 5.57 1.33 -3.63
CA PHE A 35 6.27 1.92 -2.48
C PHE A 35 7.49 2.69 -2.97
N ASN A 36 7.49 4.02 -2.87
CA ASN A 36 8.64 4.85 -3.29
C ASN A 36 9.47 5.38 -2.11
N GLY A 37 9.26 4.82 -0.91
CA GLY A 37 9.95 5.20 0.32
C GLY A 37 9.39 6.42 1.03
N ASP A 38 8.55 7.23 0.37
CA ASP A 38 7.85 8.38 0.94
C ASP A 38 6.31 8.22 0.90
N SER A 39 5.83 7.32 0.06
CA SER A 39 4.40 7.06 -0.14
C SER A 39 4.14 5.62 -0.55
N ILE A 40 2.92 5.20 -0.26
CA ILE A 40 2.32 3.94 -0.70
C ILE A 40 1.15 4.30 -1.61
N ALA A 41 1.11 3.73 -2.81
CA ALA A 41 0.01 3.94 -3.76
C ALA A 41 -0.57 2.60 -4.22
N PHE A 42 -1.89 2.54 -4.30
CA PHE A 42 -2.66 1.37 -4.71
C PHE A 42 -3.36 1.68 -6.03
N MET A 43 -3.22 0.79 -7.00
CA MET A 43 -3.81 0.95 -8.33
C MET A 43 -4.54 -0.33 -8.72
N HIS A 44 -5.79 -0.21 -9.16
CA HIS A 44 -6.58 -1.34 -9.63
C HIS A 44 -6.17 -1.71 -11.05
N ALA A 45 -5.85 -2.98 -11.30
CA ALA A 45 -5.44 -3.43 -12.64
C ALA A 45 -6.60 -4.12 -13.38
N GLY A 46 -7.65 -3.36 -13.68
CA GLY A 46 -8.75 -3.78 -14.54
C GLY A 46 -8.70 -3.06 -15.90
N ASN A 47 -8.80 -3.80 -17.01
CA ASN A 47 -9.06 -3.27 -18.36
C ASN A 47 -7.92 -2.51 -19.07
N GLY A 48 -6.66 -2.76 -18.69
CA GLY A 48 -5.49 -2.14 -19.34
C GLY A 48 -5.28 -0.67 -19.00
N THR A 49 -5.98 -0.19 -17.97
CA THR A 49 -5.74 1.08 -17.27
C THR A 49 -5.26 0.79 -15.84
N LEU A 50 -4.61 1.78 -15.21
CA LEU A 50 -4.14 1.71 -13.81
C LEU A 50 -4.73 2.87 -12.99
N PRO A 51 -6.06 2.92 -12.79
CA PRO A 51 -6.65 3.93 -11.94
C PRO A 51 -6.08 3.85 -10.51
N LEU A 52 -5.76 5.01 -9.95
CA LEU A 52 -5.34 5.14 -8.56
C LEU A 52 -6.56 4.91 -7.65
N ILE A 53 -6.48 3.94 -6.75
CA ILE A 53 -7.45 3.69 -5.67
C ILE A 53 -7.16 4.67 -4.54
N GLN A 54 -5.92 4.65 -4.05
CA GLN A 54 -5.49 5.43 -2.89
C GLN A 54 -3.99 5.71 -2.96
N ALA A 55 -3.57 6.87 -2.45
CA ALA A 55 -2.17 7.17 -2.19
C ALA A 55 -2.04 7.77 -0.78
N MET A 56 -1.07 7.28 -0.02
CA MET A 56 -0.83 7.70 1.36
C MET A 56 0.63 8.12 1.54
N PRO A 57 0.90 9.31 2.10
CA PRO A 57 2.24 9.66 2.55
C PRO A 57 2.65 8.70 3.66
N CYS A 58 3.69 7.92 3.43
CA CYS A 58 4.23 7.02 4.43
C CYS A 58 5.71 6.70 4.17
N PRO A 59 6.63 7.10 5.08
CA PRO A 59 8.05 6.85 4.91
C PRO A 59 8.43 5.40 5.29
N ALA A 60 7.84 4.44 4.58
CA ALA A 60 8.01 3.01 4.82
C ALA A 60 9.32 2.51 4.19
N VAL A 61 10.05 1.68 4.93
CA VAL A 61 11.27 0.99 4.46
C VAL A 61 11.02 -0.47 4.09
N ALA A 62 9.94 -1.05 4.61
CA ALA A 62 9.48 -2.39 4.28
C ALA A 62 7.97 -2.49 4.49
N HIS A 63 7.34 -3.49 3.87
CA HIS A 63 5.91 -3.76 4.01
C HIS A 63 5.60 -5.24 3.85
N THR A 64 4.39 -5.63 4.26
CA THR A 64 3.78 -6.91 3.93
C THR A 64 2.27 -6.75 3.86
N LEU A 65 1.62 -7.65 3.13
CA LEU A 65 0.17 -7.80 3.10
C LEU A 65 -0.22 -9.10 3.82
N GLY A 66 -1.40 -9.12 4.44
CA GLY A 66 -1.99 -10.32 5.03
C GLY A 66 -3.28 -10.00 5.77
N ASP A 67 -4.18 -10.97 5.87
CA ASP A 67 -5.44 -10.84 6.62
C ASP A 67 -5.13 -10.81 8.14
N MET A 68 -5.26 -9.64 8.76
CA MET A 68 -4.98 -9.43 10.18
C MET A 68 -6.26 -9.45 11.04
N ASN A 69 -7.42 -9.20 10.45
CA ASN A 69 -8.68 -9.05 11.17
C ASN A 69 -9.67 -10.22 10.96
N GLY A 70 -9.38 -11.14 10.05
CA GLY A 70 -10.17 -12.33 9.72
C GLY A 70 -11.32 -12.08 8.74
N ASP A 71 -11.33 -10.97 7.99
CA ASP A 71 -12.38 -10.65 7.02
C ASP A 71 -12.09 -11.17 5.60
N SER A 72 -10.98 -11.88 5.43
CA SER A 72 -10.47 -12.42 4.16
C SER A 72 -9.91 -11.40 3.18
N TYR A 73 -9.94 -10.10 3.49
CA TYR A 73 -9.27 -9.09 2.68
C TYR A 73 -7.83 -8.87 3.16
N PRO A 74 -6.86 -8.71 2.23
CA PRO A 74 -5.48 -8.48 2.62
C PRO A 74 -5.31 -7.09 3.24
N ASP A 75 -4.86 -7.04 4.49
CA ASP A 75 -4.52 -5.81 5.20
C ASP A 75 -3.04 -5.43 4.98
N LEU A 76 -2.68 -4.17 5.21
CA LEU A 76 -1.32 -3.65 5.05
C LEU A 76 -0.61 -3.45 6.38
N VAL A 77 0.64 -3.92 6.47
CA VAL A 77 1.60 -3.53 7.52
C VAL A 77 2.83 -2.92 6.88
N ALA A 78 3.29 -1.79 7.42
CA ALA A 78 4.50 -1.11 7.01
C ALA A 78 5.47 -0.91 8.18
N LEU A 79 6.76 -1.12 7.94
CA LEU A 79 7.84 -0.73 8.83
C LEU A 79 8.32 0.67 8.42
N LEU A 80 8.31 1.60 9.37
CA LEU A 80 8.74 2.97 9.17
C LEU A 80 10.25 3.12 9.38
N GLN A 81 10.85 4.17 8.81
CA GLN A 81 12.29 4.48 9.00
C GLN A 81 12.72 4.61 10.47
N ASN A 82 11.80 5.03 11.36
CA ASN A 82 12.07 5.17 12.79
C ASN A 82 11.94 3.86 13.58
N GLY A 83 11.59 2.74 12.91
CA GLY A 83 11.40 1.43 13.52
C GLY A 83 9.97 1.14 14.00
N ASP A 84 9.05 2.11 13.91
CA ASP A 84 7.65 1.89 14.24
C ASP A 84 6.93 1.08 13.17
N LEU A 85 5.86 0.40 13.57
CA LEU A 85 4.93 -0.26 12.64
C LEU A 85 3.68 0.60 12.46
N ALA A 86 3.25 0.73 11.21
CA ALA A 86 1.95 1.26 10.85
C ALA A 86 1.13 0.15 10.18
N ALA A 87 -0.18 0.16 10.41
CA ALA A 87 -1.08 -0.86 9.89
C ALA A 87 -2.39 -0.24 9.40
N TRP A 88 -2.94 -0.80 8.34
CA TRP A 88 -4.22 -0.42 7.76
C TRP A 88 -5.05 -1.65 7.48
N LEU A 89 -6.32 -1.58 7.82
CA LEU A 89 -7.29 -2.57 7.39
C LEU A 89 -7.76 -2.26 5.98
N ASN A 90 -7.94 -3.30 5.19
CA ASN A 90 -8.65 -3.20 3.94
C ASN A 90 -10.16 -3.23 4.21
N LEU A 91 -10.91 -2.35 3.56
CA LEU A 91 -12.37 -2.26 3.72
C LEU A 91 -13.15 -3.17 2.74
N GLY A 92 -12.43 -3.97 1.95
CA GLY A 92 -12.99 -4.92 0.98
C GLY A 92 -13.17 -4.37 -0.43
N ASP A 93 -12.68 -3.16 -0.69
CA ASP A 93 -12.71 -2.47 -1.99
C ASP A 93 -11.30 -2.00 -2.41
N GLY A 94 -10.27 -2.56 -1.77
CA GLY A 94 -8.87 -2.15 -1.94
C GLY A 94 -8.51 -0.82 -1.25
N ASN A 95 -9.46 -0.18 -0.56
CA ASN A 95 -9.21 1.02 0.22
C ASN A 95 -8.69 0.67 1.62
N MET A 96 -7.63 1.36 2.03
CA MET A 96 -6.93 1.11 3.29
C MET A 96 -7.33 2.13 4.36
N ALA A 97 -7.97 1.67 5.42
CA ALA A 97 -8.32 2.44 6.61
C ALA A 97 -7.27 2.27 7.71
N GLY A 98 -6.70 3.38 8.17
CA GLY A 98 -5.66 3.36 9.21
C GLY A 98 -6.16 2.70 10.50
N MET A 99 -5.47 1.64 10.92
CA MET A 99 -5.79 0.86 12.12
C MET A 99 -4.86 1.18 13.29
N LEU A 100 -3.57 1.42 13.02
CA LEU A 100 -2.57 1.87 14.00
C LEU A 100 -2.01 3.24 13.60
N THR A 101 -1.09 3.76 14.44
CA THR A 101 -0.45 5.10 14.35
C THR A 101 -0.43 5.65 12.92
N PRO A 102 -0.98 6.86 12.67
CA PRO A 102 -0.88 7.46 11.34
C PRO A 102 0.60 7.52 10.93
N CYS A 103 0.91 7.51 9.62
CA CYS A 103 2.26 7.81 9.16
C CYS A 103 2.58 9.28 9.46
N VAL A 104 2.86 9.58 10.73
CA VAL A 104 3.19 10.93 11.17
C VAL A 104 4.67 11.10 10.91
N GLY A 105 4.98 12.03 10.02
CA GLY A 105 6.34 12.56 9.88
C GLY A 105 6.89 12.89 11.27
N ARG A 106 7.99 12.23 11.63
CA ARG A 106 8.75 12.39 12.88
C ARG A 106 7.87 12.35 14.14
N ALA A 107 7.39 11.16 14.49
CA ALA A 107 6.87 10.90 15.82
C ALA A 107 7.96 11.22 16.87
N THR A 108 7.67 12.18 17.75
CA THR A 108 8.47 12.36 18.97
C THR A 108 8.08 11.21 19.88
N TYR A 109 9.01 10.28 20.10
CA TYR A 109 8.89 9.16 21.04
C TYR A 109 8.26 9.61 22.38
N ARG A 110 7.10 9.05 22.74
CA ARG A 110 6.51 9.16 24.09
C ARG A 110 6.53 7.78 24.76
N PRO A 111 7.44 7.54 25.70
CA PRO A 111 7.53 6.30 26.44
C PRO A 111 6.66 6.38 27.69
N ASP A 112 5.36 6.15 27.56
CA ASP A 112 4.50 6.01 28.71
C ASP A 112 3.26 5.18 28.37
N TYR A 113 3.46 3.86 28.37
CA TYR A 113 2.43 2.89 28.70
C TYR A 113 3.03 1.86 29.67
N VAL A 114 2.66 2.00 30.94
CA VAL A 114 2.72 0.96 32.00
C VAL A 114 1.31 0.72 32.47
#